data_AF-A0AAW0FAG8-F1
#
_entry.id   AF-A0AAW0FAG8-F1
#
_cell.length_a   1.000
_cell.length_b   1.000
_cell.length_c   1.000
_cell.angle_alpha   90.00
_cell.angle_beta   90.00
_cell.angle_gamma   90.00
#
_symmetry.space_group_name_H-M   'P 1'
#
loop_
_entity.id
_entity.type
_entity.pdbx_description
1 polymer ?
#
loop_
_entity_poly.entity_id
_entity_poly.type
_entity_poly.pdbx_seq_one_letter_code
_entity_poly.pdbx_strand_id
1 'polypeptide(L)'
;MSDSRYIHRTNLKPHTPAYVQGQQQTEIAMERFHYLCAAANKQYILLDNISPDLGRAQLFPRQGLDFSQYHIFALKSITGIKLHPRGDGTIHPGDIEVYVDTYRRNWKSREGGILYFVADAREFWNMVLNYHSSSHTTGIQEWDILLDKLKVETNPKLVPCMFFARQAGCLNATCPFLHDKLACQRERALVLEARRIVLGQPTTRDISQRYEQGLAELRSSRSDTLVSRDLDDLSHDPEMQRLWKERRIIKKICSNPQCLTVKWKTSAHVSANDEPQPVLKACSRCKVTFYCSVCFILSLLFVMRWYELGV
;
A
#
# COMPACT_ATOMS: atom_id res chain seq x y z
N MET A 1 -16.73 13.10 14.03
CA MET A 1 -15.29 13.02 14.29
C MET A 1 -14.62 14.10 13.47
N SER A 2 -14.02 15.12 14.11
CA SER A 2 -13.27 16.15 13.40
C SER A 2 -12.06 15.52 12.71
N ASP A 3 -11.74 15.98 11.50
CA ASP A 3 -10.58 15.49 10.75
C ASP A 3 -9.30 16.03 11.42
N SER A 4 -8.58 15.16 12.14
CA SER A 4 -7.33 15.53 12.82
C SER A 4 -6.11 15.56 11.91
N ARG A 5 -6.29 15.37 10.59
CA ARG A 5 -5.23 15.52 9.59
C ARG A 5 -4.69 16.94 9.57
N TYR A 6 -3.38 17.06 9.32
CA TYR A 6 -2.69 18.36 9.20
C TYR A 6 -2.71 19.19 10.47
N ILE A 7 -2.93 18.55 11.62
CA ILE A 7 -2.82 19.15 12.93
C ILE A 7 -1.49 18.69 13.52
N HIS A 8 -0.65 19.65 13.86
CA HIS A 8 0.51 19.45 14.71
C HIS A 8 0.08 19.71 16.14
N ARG A 9 -0.04 18.65 16.95
CA ARG A 9 -0.50 18.78 18.34
C ARG A 9 0.64 19.24 19.23
N THR A 10 0.63 20.51 19.59
CA THR A 10 1.64 21.12 20.48
C THR A 10 1.33 20.97 21.97
N ASN A 11 0.05 20.76 22.33
CA ASN A 11 -0.41 20.76 23.72
C ASN A 11 -0.93 19.37 24.14
N LEU A 12 -0.06 18.35 24.15
CA LEU A 12 -0.40 17.03 24.68
C LEU A 12 0.07 16.90 26.12
N LYS A 13 -0.83 16.44 27.00
CA LYS A 13 -0.51 16.17 28.40
C LYS A 13 0.43 14.95 28.48
N PRO A 14 1.52 15.01 29.28
CA PRO A 14 2.36 13.85 29.55
C PRO A 14 1.54 12.64 30.04
N HIS A 15 2.04 11.43 29.78
CA HIS A 15 1.43 10.15 30.17
C HIS A 15 0.05 9.83 29.57
N THR A 16 -0.50 10.68 28.70
CA THR A 16 -1.69 10.31 27.92
C THR A 16 -1.35 9.32 26.81
N PRO A 17 -2.29 8.46 26.36
CA PRO A 17 -2.03 7.55 25.24
C PRO A 17 -1.55 8.27 23.97
N ALA A 18 -2.11 9.45 23.67
CA ALA A 18 -1.68 10.26 22.53
C ALA A 18 -0.24 10.79 22.68
N TYR A 19 0.20 11.11 23.89
CA TYR A 19 1.58 11.50 24.16
C TYR A 19 2.55 10.34 23.94
N VAL A 20 2.23 9.15 24.48
CA VAL A 20 3.03 7.92 24.26
C VAL A 20 3.12 7.59 22.78
N GLN A 21 1.99 7.67 22.06
CA GLN A 21 1.96 7.48 20.61
C GLN A 21 2.80 8.54 19.87
N GLY A 22 2.80 9.79 20.32
CA GLY A 22 3.65 10.85 19.78
C GLY A 22 5.16 10.58 19.95
N GLN A 23 5.57 10.01 21.08
CA GLN A 23 6.95 9.56 21.30
C GLN A 23 7.33 8.45 20.32
N GLN A 24 6.49 7.42 20.20
CA GLN A 24 6.69 6.32 19.24
C GLN A 24 6.76 6.81 17.78
N GLN A 25 5.87 7.74 17.40
CA GLN A 25 5.94 8.39 16.07
C GLN A 25 7.30 9.05 15.84
N THR A 26 7.83 9.71 16.87
CA THR A 26 9.11 10.43 16.76
C THR A 26 10.28 9.48 16.65
N GLU A 27 10.32 8.45 17.49
CA GLU A 27 11.36 7.40 17.43
C GLU A 27 11.42 6.76 16.04
N ILE A 28 10.26 6.35 15.51
CA ILE A 28 10.16 5.74 14.17
C ILE A 28 10.60 6.72 13.08
N ALA A 29 10.16 7.98 13.13
CA ALA A 29 10.51 8.97 12.13
C ALA A 29 12.00 9.33 12.18
N MET A 30 12.59 9.40 13.37
CA MET A 30 14.02 9.64 13.57
C MET A 30 14.87 8.49 13.05
N GLU A 31 14.54 7.24 13.37
CA GLU A 31 15.24 6.07 12.83
C GLU A 31 15.25 6.11 11.28
N ARG A 32 14.09 6.35 10.67
CA ARG A 32 13.94 6.44 9.21
C ARG A 32 14.70 7.63 8.62
N PHE A 33 14.76 8.75 9.33
CA PHE A 33 15.56 9.91 8.94
C PHE A 33 17.05 9.57 8.93
N HIS A 34 17.54 8.80 9.91
CA HIS A 34 18.93 8.36 9.92
C HIS A 34 19.25 7.37 8.80
N TYR A 35 18.36 6.43 8.47
CA TYR A 35 18.50 5.63 7.24
C TYR A 35 18.54 6.51 5.99
N LEU A 36 17.71 7.55 5.90
CA LEU A 36 17.73 8.48 4.78
C LEU A 36 19.05 9.27 4.70
N CYS A 37 19.62 9.66 5.84
CA CYS A 37 20.93 10.33 5.88
C CYS A 37 22.06 9.40 5.45
N ALA A 38 22.04 8.15 5.93
CA ALA A 38 22.98 7.11 5.50
C ALA A 38 22.85 6.84 3.99
N ALA A 39 21.62 6.80 3.48
CA ALA A 39 21.31 6.68 2.06
C ALA A 39 21.88 7.86 1.27
N ALA A 40 21.62 9.11 1.68
CA ALA A 40 22.12 10.31 1.01
C ALA A 40 23.65 10.32 0.91
N ASN A 41 24.35 9.92 1.98
CA ASN A 41 25.81 9.96 2.05
C ASN A 41 26.50 8.67 1.61
N LYS A 42 25.75 7.66 1.14
CA LYS A 42 26.28 6.33 0.79
C LYS A 42 27.07 5.67 1.94
N GLN A 43 26.65 5.89 3.19
CA GLN A 43 27.29 5.34 4.38
C GLN A 43 26.71 3.96 4.73
N TYR A 44 26.87 3.02 3.81
CA TYR A 44 26.43 1.64 3.95
C TYR A 44 27.23 0.71 3.04
N ILE A 45 27.28 -0.58 3.40
CA ILE A 45 27.94 -1.64 2.64
C ILE A 45 26.86 -2.61 2.12
N LEU A 46 26.97 -2.98 0.84
CA LEU A 46 26.10 -4.02 0.27
C LEU A 46 26.55 -5.38 0.81
N LEU A 47 25.59 -6.10 1.38
CA LEU A 47 25.76 -7.49 1.79
C LEU A 47 25.19 -8.39 0.71
N ASP A 48 25.98 -9.35 0.26
CA ASP A 48 25.56 -10.37 -0.71
C ASP A 48 25.45 -11.74 -0.06
N ASN A 49 24.78 -12.67 -0.75
CA ASN A 49 24.67 -14.08 -0.36
C ASN A 49 24.10 -14.32 1.05
N ILE A 50 23.19 -13.47 1.52
CA ILE A 50 22.46 -13.71 2.77
C ILE A 50 21.60 -14.95 2.59
N SER A 51 21.74 -15.91 3.51
CA SER A 51 21.02 -17.17 3.48
C SER A 51 19.51 -16.95 3.35
N PRO A 52 18.82 -17.72 2.50
CA PRO A 52 17.37 -17.59 2.34
C PRO A 52 16.63 -17.86 3.66
N ASP A 53 15.68 -16.99 4.02
CA ASP A 53 14.76 -17.22 5.12
C ASP A 53 13.50 -17.96 4.61
N LEU A 54 13.51 -19.28 4.76
CA LEU A 54 12.38 -20.14 4.38
C LEU A 54 11.11 -19.83 5.18
N GLY A 55 11.23 -19.34 6.41
CA GLY A 55 10.10 -18.91 7.23
C GLY A 55 9.35 -17.72 6.64
N ARG A 56 10.00 -16.95 5.76
CA ARG A 56 9.43 -15.83 5.00
C ARG A 56 9.19 -16.18 3.53
N ALA A 57 9.18 -17.46 3.18
CA ALA A 57 9.07 -17.95 1.80
C ALA A 57 10.14 -17.36 0.85
N GLN A 58 11.33 -17.06 1.36
CA GLN A 58 12.46 -16.63 0.54
C GLN A 58 13.21 -17.87 0.04
N LEU A 59 13.04 -18.20 -1.24
CA LEU A 59 13.62 -19.41 -1.84
C LEU A 59 15.07 -19.22 -2.34
N PHE A 60 15.51 -17.98 -2.50
CA PHE A 60 16.79 -17.64 -3.10
C PHE A 60 17.59 -16.74 -2.16
N PRO A 61 18.95 -16.80 -2.21
CA PRO A 61 19.78 -15.87 -1.47
C PRO A 61 19.38 -14.43 -1.75
N ARG A 62 19.48 -13.61 -0.72
CA ARG A 62 19.11 -12.20 -0.75
C ARG A 62 20.30 -11.32 -0.44
N GLN A 63 20.09 -10.03 -0.61
CA GLN A 63 21.06 -9.01 -0.30
C GLN A 63 20.64 -8.26 0.95
N GLY A 64 21.54 -7.42 1.42
CA GLY A 64 21.32 -6.55 2.57
C GLY A 64 22.17 -5.30 2.52
N LEU A 65 22.02 -4.50 3.56
CA LEU A 65 22.72 -3.26 3.77
C LEU A 65 23.23 -3.27 5.20
N ASP A 66 24.55 -3.15 5.34
CA ASP A 66 25.18 -2.93 6.62
C ASP A 66 25.49 -1.44 6.81
N PHE A 67 25.13 -0.90 7.98
CA PHE A 67 25.28 0.51 8.31
C PHE A 67 26.43 0.77 9.28
N SER A 68 27.40 -0.15 9.36
CA SER A 68 28.60 0.01 10.21
C SER A 68 29.40 1.28 9.93
N GLN A 69 29.30 1.85 8.72
CA GLN A 69 29.93 3.13 8.34
C GLN A 69 29.15 4.37 8.83
N TYR A 70 27.93 4.20 9.35
CA TYR A 70 27.08 5.28 9.82
C TYR A 70 27.12 5.37 11.35
N HIS A 71 27.84 6.36 11.88
CA HIS A 71 28.12 6.46 13.32
C HIS A 71 27.23 7.46 14.08
N ILE A 72 26.44 8.28 13.38
CA ILE A 72 25.60 9.32 13.99
C ILE A 72 24.45 8.69 14.80
N PHE A 73 23.92 7.57 14.32
CA PHE A 73 22.83 6.84 14.96
C PHE A 73 23.04 5.34 14.73
N ALA A 74 22.79 4.53 15.74
CA ALA A 74 22.95 3.07 15.64
C ALA A 74 21.82 2.46 14.80
N LEU A 75 22.07 2.32 13.51
CA LEU A 75 21.14 1.70 12.56
C LEU A 75 21.30 0.18 12.55
N LYS A 76 20.19 -0.53 12.40
CA LYS A 76 20.20 -1.98 12.23
C LYS A 76 20.49 -2.32 10.77
N SER A 77 21.33 -3.32 10.53
CA SER A 77 21.54 -3.82 9.17
C SER A 77 20.21 -4.34 8.61
N ILE A 78 19.94 -4.04 7.35
CA ILE A 78 18.75 -4.51 6.63
C ILE A 78 19.15 -5.78 5.90
N THR A 79 18.44 -6.88 6.12
CA THR A 79 18.73 -8.16 5.46
C THR A 79 17.53 -8.67 4.68
N GLY A 80 17.75 -9.61 3.76
CA GLY A 80 16.65 -10.30 3.09
C GLY A 80 15.95 -9.47 2.01
N ILE A 81 16.60 -8.43 1.48
CA ILE A 81 16.05 -7.56 0.44
C ILE A 81 16.54 -7.99 -0.96
N LYS A 82 15.70 -7.79 -1.97
CA LYS A 82 16.03 -8.09 -3.38
C LYS A 82 16.55 -6.81 -4.04
N LEU A 83 17.86 -6.64 -4.08
CA LEU A 83 18.51 -5.59 -4.88
C LEU A 83 18.85 -6.18 -6.25
N HIS A 84 19.02 -5.32 -7.25
CA HIS A 84 19.35 -5.75 -8.62
C HIS A 84 20.17 -4.68 -9.36
N PRO A 85 21.25 -4.15 -8.74
CA PRO A 85 22.19 -3.32 -9.48
C PRO A 85 22.84 -4.13 -10.61
N ARG A 86 23.02 -3.47 -11.75
CA ARG A 86 23.86 -3.94 -12.84
C ARG A 86 25.33 -3.80 -12.44
N GLY A 87 26.24 -4.31 -13.27
CA GLY A 87 27.68 -4.25 -12.99
C GLY A 87 28.24 -2.84 -12.83
N ASP A 88 27.58 -1.83 -13.42
CA ASP A 88 27.92 -0.41 -13.27
C ASP A 88 27.21 0.27 -12.08
N GLY A 89 26.47 -0.49 -11.28
CA GLY A 89 25.67 -0.01 -10.15
C GLY A 89 24.31 0.59 -10.53
N THR A 90 24.01 0.77 -11.82
CA THR A 90 22.72 1.30 -12.27
C THR A 90 21.61 0.27 -12.07
N ILE A 91 20.36 0.74 -11.97
CA ILE A 91 19.18 -0.11 -12.01
C ILE A 91 18.56 -0.04 -13.42
N HIS A 92 17.95 -1.13 -13.88
CA HIS A 92 17.24 -1.12 -15.16
C HIS A 92 16.18 0.00 -15.18
N PRO A 93 16.10 0.85 -16.22
CA PRO A 93 15.14 1.97 -16.25
C PRO A 93 13.69 1.55 -16.02
N GLY A 94 13.25 0.46 -16.66
CA GLY A 94 11.92 -0.12 -16.42
C GLY A 94 11.65 -0.56 -14.97
N ASP A 95 12.68 -0.97 -14.22
CA ASP A 95 12.52 -1.28 -12.79
C ASP A 95 12.39 0.02 -11.97
N ILE A 96 13.16 1.06 -12.30
CA ILE A 96 13.01 2.40 -11.68
C ILE A 96 11.61 2.95 -11.90
N GLU A 97 11.07 2.85 -13.12
CA GLU A 97 9.69 3.26 -13.42
C GLU A 97 8.69 2.52 -12.53
N VAL A 98 8.85 1.21 -12.35
CA VAL A 98 8.00 0.40 -11.47
C VAL A 98 8.10 0.85 -10.00
N TYR A 99 9.30 1.19 -9.51
CA TYR A 99 9.49 1.68 -8.13
C TYR A 99 8.89 3.06 -7.91
N VAL A 100 9.08 3.97 -8.86
CA VAL A 100 8.44 5.30 -8.87
C VAL A 100 6.91 5.15 -8.90
N ASP A 101 6.39 4.26 -9.75
CA ASP A 101 4.96 3.98 -9.81
C ASP A 101 4.42 3.36 -8.53
N THR A 102 5.21 2.50 -7.87
CA THR A 102 4.85 1.89 -6.59
C THR A 102 4.69 2.97 -5.52
N TYR A 103 5.64 3.92 -5.44
CA TYR A 103 5.52 5.10 -4.59
C TYR A 103 4.29 5.95 -4.95
N ARG A 104 4.10 6.29 -6.23
CA ARG A 104 3.01 7.17 -6.71
C ARG A 104 1.62 6.55 -6.56
N ARG A 105 1.49 5.23 -6.63
CA ARG A 105 0.20 4.53 -6.47
C ARG A 105 -0.09 4.23 -4.99
N ASN A 106 0.94 4.15 -4.14
CA ASN A 106 0.76 3.95 -2.72
C ASN A 106 0.43 5.26 -2.00
N TRP A 107 -0.87 5.46 -1.73
CA TRP A 107 -1.34 6.63 -0.99
C TRP A 107 -0.67 6.80 0.39
N LYS A 108 -0.22 5.70 1.02
CA LYS A 108 0.47 5.80 2.30
C LYS A 108 1.84 6.41 2.12
N SER A 109 2.58 6.02 1.09
CA SER A 109 3.90 6.56 0.78
C SER A 109 3.79 8.02 0.33
N ARG A 110 2.76 8.38 -0.45
CA ARG A 110 2.47 9.76 -0.81
C ARG A 110 2.15 10.66 0.38
N GLU A 111 1.21 10.26 1.25
CA GLU A 111 0.88 11.06 2.45
C GLU A 111 2.04 11.09 3.46
N GLY A 112 2.83 10.03 3.54
CA GLY A 112 3.96 9.91 4.48
C GLY A 112 5.31 10.38 3.93
N GLY A 113 5.37 10.78 2.66
CA GLY A 113 6.59 11.17 1.96
C GLY A 113 7.70 10.11 1.96
N ILE A 114 8.91 10.59 1.69
CA ILE A 114 10.12 9.76 1.59
C ILE A 114 10.39 8.95 2.87
N LEU A 115 10.16 9.53 4.07
CA LEU A 115 10.37 8.82 5.34
C LEU A 115 9.45 7.60 5.48
N TYR A 116 8.22 7.67 4.97
CA TYR A 116 7.38 6.48 4.96
C TYR A 116 7.96 5.41 4.02
N PHE A 117 8.42 5.82 2.84
CA PHE A 117 8.93 4.92 1.80
C PHE A 117 10.28 4.29 2.13
N VAL A 118 11.10 4.89 3.00
CA VAL A 118 12.32 4.26 3.54
C VAL A 118 12.03 2.87 4.15
N ALA A 119 10.83 2.66 4.71
CA ALA A 119 10.42 1.36 5.24
C ALA A 119 10.04 0.34 4.16
N ASP A 120 9.68 0.78 2.96
CA ASP A 120 9.50 -0.06 1.77
C ASP A 120 10.90 -0.37 1.19
N ALA A 121 11.68 -1.13 1.97
CA ALA A 121 13.13 -1.23 1.84
C ALA A 121 13.58 -1.64 0.41
N ARG A 122 12.87 -2.55 -0.25
CA ARG A 122 13.29 -3.01 -1.58
C ARG A 122 13.27 -1.85 -2.59
N GLU A 123 12.14 -1.20 -2.75
CA GLU A 123 11.93 -0.19 -3.78
C GLU A 123 12.80 1.04 -3.50
N PHE A 124 12.79 1.53 -2.26
CA PHE A 124 13.59 2.67 -1.85
C PHE A 124 15.09 2.45 -2.10
N TRP A 125 15.65 1.33 -1.64
CA TRP A 125 17.09 1.11 -1.74
C TRP A 125 17.57 0.87 -3.17
N ASN A 126 16.76 0.29 -4.06
CA ASN A 126 17.13 0.23 -5.48
C ASN A 126 17.14 1.63 -6.12
N MET A 127 16.20 2.51 -5.78
CA MET A 127 16.23 3.91 -6.23
C MET A 127 17.47 4.65 -5.72
N VAL A 128 17.86 4.45 -4.46
CA VAL A 128 19.08 5.03 -3.87
C VAL A 128 20.35 4.49 -4.55
N LEU A 129 20.42 3.19 -4.84
CA LEU A 129 21.54 2.61 -5.58
C LEU A 129 21.69 3.25 -6.97
N ASN A 130 20.58 3.44 -7.69
CA ASN A 130 20.59 4.13 -8.98
C ASN A 130 21.06 5.59 -8.85
N TYR A 131 20.65 6.29 -7.79
CA TYR A 131 21.09 7.65 -7.51
C TYR A 131 22.61 7.75 -7.26
N HIS A 132 23.23 6.73 -6.67
CA HIS A 132 24.69 6.67 -6.48
C HIS A 132 25.47 6.00 -7.61
N SER A 133 24.78 5.59 -8.67
CA SER A 133 25.38 5.10 -9.92
C SER A 133 25.66 6.25 -10.89
N SER A 134 26.14 5.92 -12.10
CA SER A 134 26.31 6.91 -13.17
C SER A 134 25.02 7.60 -13.62
N SER A 135 23.84 7.05 -13.28
CA SER A 135 22.55 7.66 -13.58
C SER A 135 22.26 8.92 -12.74
N HIS A 136 22.83 9.04 -11.55
CA HIS A 136 22.65 10.18 -10.64
C HIS A 136 21.19 10.60 -10.37
N THR A 137 20.25 9.65 -10.39
CA THR A 137 18.84 9.91 -10.10
C THR A 137 18.15 8.73 -9.42
N THR A 138 17.22 9.02 -8.53
CA THR A 138 16.24 8.07 -7.97
C THR A 138 15.07 7.80 -8.91
N GLY A 139 14.91 8.60 -9.98
CA GLY A 139 13.70 8.68 -10.79
C GLY A 139 12.64 9.67 -10.27
N ILE A 140 12.89 10.31 -9.12
CA ILE A 140 12.06 11.38 -8.54
C ILE A 140 12.95 12.60 -8.27
N GLN A 141 12.82 13.63 -9.10
CA GLN A 141 13.67 14.83 -9.04
C GLN A 141 13.64 15.51 -7.67
N GLU A 142 12.48 15.56 -7.02
CA GLU A 142 12.34 16.15 -5.70
C GLU A 142 13.14 15.40 -4.62
N TRP A 143 13.32 14.09 -4.79
CA TRP A 143 14.14 13.28 -3.90
C TRP A 143 15.61 13.47 -4.19
N ASP A 144 16.01 13.58 -5.46
CA ASP A 144 17.40 13.84 -5.83
C ASP A 144 17.88 15.17 -5.21
N ILE A 145 17.07 16.23 -5.34
CA ILE A 145 17.33 17.54 -4.72
C ILE A 145 17.40 17.43 -3.19
N LEU A 146 16.52 16.63 -2.57
CA LEU A 146 16.51 16.45 -1.13
C LEU A 146 17.77 15.70 -0.65
N LEU A 147 18.17 14.63 -1.34
CA LEU A 147 19.36 13.86 -1.04
C LEU A 147 20.62 14.71 -1.19
N ASP A 148 20.71 15.53 -2.24
CA ASP A 148 21.81 16.49 -2.42
C ASP A 148 21.90 17.49 -1.26
N LYS A 149 20.76 18.03 -0.80
CA LYS A 149 20.73 18.91 0.38
C LYS A 149 21.15 18.19 1.66
N LEU A 150 20.70 16.95 1.86
CA LEU A 150 21.04 16.15 3.04
C LEU A 150 22.50 15.70 3.09
N LYS A 151 23.20 15.65 1.94
CA LYS A 151 24.66 15.47 1.90
C LYS A 151 25.42 16.66 2.49
N VAL A 152 24.87 17.87 2.31
CA VAL A 152 25.50 19.12 2.79
C VAL A 152 25.08 19.43 4.23
N GLU A 153 23.80 19.26 4.55
CA GLU A 153 23.23 19.60 5.85
C GLU A 153 22.27 18.50 6.36
N THR A 154 22.67 17.84 7.44
CA THR A 154 21.84 16.84 8.14
C THR A 154 20.75 17.52 8.98
N ASN A 155 19.73 18.08 8.33
CA ASN A 155 18.67 18.84 8.98
C ASN A 155 17.28 18.19 8.78
N PRO A 156 16.65 17.64 9.84
CA PRO A 156 15.32 17.04 9.77
C PRO A 156 14.23 17.98 9.24
N LYS A 157 14.39 19.30 9.39
CA LYS A 157 13.41 20.30 8.91
C LYS A 157 13.33 20.38 7.39
N LEU A 158 14.28 19.78 6.66
CA LEU A 158 14.22 19.65 5.21
C LEU A 158 13.26 18.53 4.76
N VAL A 159 12.93 17.60 5.66
CA VAL A 159 12.20 16.38 5.33
C VAL A 159 10.75 16.46 5.84
N PRO A 160 9.74 16.18 5.00
CA PRO A 160 8.34 16.14 5.43
C PRO A 160 8.08 15.12 6.54
N CYS A 161 7.29 15.50 7.54
CA CYS A 161 6.85 14.59 8.60
C CYS A 161 5.91 13.50 8.05
N MET A 162 6.29 12.24 8.21
CA MET A 162 5.51 11.09 7.71
C MET A 162 4.14 10.87 8.38
N PHE A 163 3.89 11.53 9.52
CA PHE A 163 2.65 11.40 10.29
C PHE A 163 1.70 12.60 10.12
N PHE A 164 2.19 13.75 9.66
CA PHE A 164 1.42 15.00 9.67
C PHE A 164 0.15 14.94 8.79
N ALA A 165 0.24 14.32 7.61
CA ALA A 165 -0.91 14.13 6.72
C ALA A 165 -1.81 12.93 7.09
N ARG A 166 -1.41 12.12 8.08
CA ARG A 166 -2.17 10.94 8.52
C ARG A 166 -3.40 11.34 9.31
N GLN A 167 -4.32 10.39 9.46
CA GLN A 167 -5.60 10.61 10.12
C GLN A 167 -5.47 11.21 11.53
N ALA A 168 -4.47 10.79 12.30
CA ALA A 168 -4.22 11.28 13.66
C ALA A 168 -3.52 12.65 13.71
N GLY A 169 -2.91 13.08 12.59
CA GLY A 169 -1.96 14.18 12.54
C GLY A 169 -0.61 13.82 13.18
N CYS A 170 0.23 14.83 13.36
CA CYS A 170 1.47 14.69 14.11
C CYS A 170 1.17 14.88 15.60
N LEU A 171 1.51 13.86 16.40
CA LEU A 171 1.25 13.83 17.85
C LEU A 171 2.48 14.21 18.68
N ASN A 172 3.56 14.72 18.09
CA ASN A 172 4.68 15.24 18.86
C ASN A 172 4.75 16.76 18.80
N ALA A 173 4.67 17.41 19.95
CA ALA A 173 4.78 18.86 20.09
C ALA A 173 6.10 19.43 19.57
N THR A 174 7.19 18.68 19.72
CA THR A 174 8.55 19.08 19.31
C THR A 174 9.05 18.29 18.10
N CYS A 175 8.13 17.87 17.23
CA CYS A 175 8.47 17.17 15.99
C CYS A 175 9.51 17.97 15.18
N PRO A 176 10.68 17.39 14.84
CA PRO A 176 11.75 18.13 14.17
C PRO A 176 11.55 18.24 12.65
N PHE A 177 10.55 17.55 12.10
CA PHE A 177 10.29 17.43 10.66
C PHE A 177 9.39 18.54 10.11
N LEU A 178 9.40 18.72 8.79
CA LEU A 178 8.61 19.74 8.12
C LEU A 178 7.10 19.43 8.15
N HIS A 179 6.31 20.43 8.55
CA HIS A 179 4.83 20.40 8.56
C HIS A 179 4.24 21.35 7.52
N ASP A 180 4.47 21.09 6.23
CA ASP A 180 3.87 21.87 5.14
C ASP A 180 2.43 21.43 4.85
N LYS A 181 1.48 22.14 5.45
CA LYS A 181 0.03 21.87 5.29
C LYS A 181 -0.42 21.98 3.83
N LEU A 182 0.07 22.96 3.08
CA LEU A 182 -0.38 23.18 1.71
C LEU A 182 0.12 22.07 0.79
N ALA A 183 1.39 21.67 0.92
CA ALA A 183 1.93 20.52 0.20
C ALA A 183 1.15 19.23 0.51
N CYS A 184 0.92 18.94 1.80
CA CYS A 184 0.18 17.74 2.20
C CYS A 184 -1.29 17.75 1.75
N GLN A 185 -1.92 18.92 1.63
CA GLN A 185 -3.28 19.05 1.09
C GLN A 185 -3.32 18.84 -0.43
N ARG A 186 -2.37 19.41 -1.18
CA ARG A 186 -2.24 19.16 -2.63
C ARG A 186 -2.04 17.68 -2.90
N GLU A 187 -1.15 17.03 -2.14
CA GLU A 187 -0.86 15.62 -2.33
C GLU A 187 -2.06 14.73 -2.03
N ARG A 188 -2.83 15.05 -0.99
CA ARG A 188 -4.09 14.37 -0.71
C ARG A 188 -5.12 14.59 -1.82
N ALA A 189 -5.23 15.80 -2.37
CA ALA A 189 -6.15 16.06 -3.47
C ALA A 189 -5.83 15.16 -4.68
N LEU A 190 -4.54 15.01 -5.03
CA LEU A 190 -4.09 14.10 -6.08
C LEU A 190 -4.40 12.63 -5.76
N VAL A 191 -4.18 12.19 -4.51
CA VAL A 191 -4.56 10.83 -4.07
C VAL A 191 -6.06 10.59 -4.18
N LEU A 192 -6.88 11.56 -3.77
CA LEU A 192 -8.33 11.45 -3.85
C LEU A 192 -8.80 11.45 -5.30
N GLU A 193 -8.20 12.25 -6.16
CA GLU A 193 -8.52 12.28 -7.58
C GLU A 193 -8.18 10.96 -8.27
N ALA A 194 -6.98 10.42 -8.04
CA ALA A 194 -6.60 9.11 -8.54
C ALA A 194 -7.59 8.02 -8.09
N ARG A 195 -8.07 8.08 -6.84
CA ARG A 195 -9.11 7.16 -6.34
C ARG A 195 -10.45 7.36 -7.03
N ARG A 196 -10.87 8.60 -7.33
CA ARG A 196 -12.12 8.87 -8.05
C ARG A 196 -12.07 8.31 -9.46
N ILE A 197 -10.95 8.46 -10.16
CA ILE A 197 -10.73 7.88 -11.49
C ILE A 197 -10.91 6.36 -11.42
N VAL A 198 -10.29 5.69 -10.46
CA VAL A 198 -10.43 4.24 -10.27
C VAL A 198 -11.87 3.84 -9.91
N LEU A 199 -12.57 4.63 -9.09
CA LEU A 199 -13.98 4.38 -8.76
C LEU A 199 -14.91 4.51 -9.98
N GLY A 200 -14.52 5.29 -10.99
CA GLY A 200 -15.22 5.39 -12.27
C GLY A 200 -14.90 4.26 -13.24
N GLN A 201 -13.86 3.46 -12.98
CA GLN A 201 -13.50 2.33 -13.83
C GLN A 201 -14.43 1.13 -13.54
N PRO A 202 -14.75 0.32 -14.57
CA PRO A 202 -15.45 -0.94 -14.36
C PRO A 202 -14.65 -1.77 -13.37
N THR A 203 -15.32 -2.35 -12.39
CA THR A 203 -14.63 -3.22 -11.42
C THR A 203 -14.00 -4.40 -12.15
N THR A 204 -13.00 -5.08 -11.58
CA THR A 204 -12.45 -6.32 -12.15
C THR A 204 -13.55 -7.34 -12.48
N ARG A 205 -14.65 -7.31 -11.71
CA ARG A 205 -15.86 -8.08 -11.97
C ARG A 205 -16.55 -7.67 -13.27
N ASP A 206 -16.76 -6.38 -13.49
CA ASP A 206 -17.41 -5.87 -14.71
C ASP A 206 -16.52 -6.11 -15.95
N ILE A 207 -15.20 -5.97 -15.81
CA ILE A 207 -14.23 -6.28 -16.87
C ILE A 207 -14.30 -7.77 -17.23
N SER A 208 -14.27 -8.67 -16.24
CA SER A 208 -14.44 -10.12 -16.42
C SER A 208 -15.73 -10.44 -17.15
N GLN A 209 -16.86 -9.84 -16.72
CA GLN A 209 -18.16 -10.08 -17.34
C GLN A 209 -18.20 -9.63 -18.80
N ARG A 210 -17.63 -8.46 -19.12
CA ARG A 210 -17.55 -7.96 -20.49
C ARG A 210 -16.66 -8.86 -21.36
N TYR A 211 -15.54 -9.31 -20.82
CA TYR A 211 -14.65 -10.24 -21.51
C TYR A 211 -15.35 -11.57 -21.83
N GLU A 212 -16.08 -12.13 -20.86
CA GLU A 212 -16.90 -13.34 -21.04
C GLU A 212 -18.00 -13.15 -22.10
N GLN A 213 -18.69 -12.00 -22.09
CA GLN A 213 -19.69 -11.67 -23.09
C GLN A 213 -19.08 -11.61 -24.49
N GLY A 214 -17.94 -10.93 -24.66
CA GLY A 214 -17.23 -10.88 -25.94
C GLY A 214 -16.74 -12.25 -26.41
N LEU A 215 -16.29 -13.12 -25.51
CA LEU A 215 -15.94 -14.51 -25.85
C LEU A 215 -17.16 -15.33 -26.28
N ALA A 216 -18.30 -15.17 -25.61
CA ALA A 216 -19.54 -15.86 -25.98
C ALA A 216 -20.06 -15.39 -27.35
N GLU A 217 -20.00 -14.08 -27.61
CA GLU A 217 -20.33 -13.50 -28.92
C GLU A 217 -19.42 -14.07 -30.02
N LEU A 218 -18.10 -14.06 -29.82
CA LEU A 218 -17.13 -14.66 -30.76
C LEU A 218 -17.39 -16.14 -31.04
N ARG A 219 -17.74 -16.92 -30.00
CA ARG A 219 -18.11 -18.35 -30.14
C ARG A 219 -19.41 -18.51 -30.93
N SER A 220 -20.41 -17.66 -30.68
CA SER A 220 -21.68 -17.69 -31.41
C SER A 220 -21.55 -17.23 -32.87
N SER A 221 -20.63 -16.30 -33.16
CA SER A 221 -20.34 -15.83 -34.51
C SER A 221 -19.46 -16.80 -35.31
N ARG A 222 -18.77 -17.74 -34.66
CA ARG A 222 -17.94 -18.79 -35.29
C ARG A 222 -18.69 -20.09 -35.60
N SER A 223 -19.99 -20.01 -35.80
CA SER A 223 -20.79 -21.09 -36.37
C SER A 223 -20.55 -21.26 -37.88
N ASP A 224 -19.32 -21.59 -38.32
CA ASP A 224 -19.14 -22.40 -39.56
C ASP A 224 -17.70 -22.75 -39.98
N THR A 225 -16.62 -22.40 -39.27
CA THR A 225 -15.27 -22.82 -39.70
C THR A 225 -14.41 -23.40 -38.56
N LEU A 226 -14.49 -24.72 -38.44
CA LEU A 226 -13.39 -25.68 -38.19
C LEU A 226 -12.10 -25.10 -37.58
N VAL A 227 -12.04 -24.93 -36.25
CA VAL A 227 -10.87 -25.30 -35.43
C VAL A 227 -11.38 -25.48 -33.99
N SER A 228 -11.63 -26.73 -33.58
CA SER A 228 -11.79 -27.06 -32.17
C SER A 228 -10.99 -28.32 -31.87
N ARG A 229 -9.94 -28.16 -31.09
CA ARG A 229 -9.41 -29.14 -30.14
C ARG A 229 -8.33 -28.47 -29.31
N ASP A 230 -8.40 -28.68 -28.00
CA ASP A 230 -7.33 -28.49 -27.00
C ASP A 230 -7.41 -27.29 -26.03
N LEU A 231 -8.52 -26.54 -25.98
CA LEU A 231 -8.73 -25.53 -24.91
C LEU A 231 -9.98 -25.73 -24.03
N ASP A 232 -10.77 -26.78 -24.25
CA ASP A 232 -12.02 -27.01 -23.51
C ASP A 232 -11.84 -27.70 -22.15
N ASP A 233 -10.65 -28.21 -21.80
CA ASP A 233 -10.46 -29.04 -20.60
C ASP A 233 -10.33 -28.26 -19.28
N LEU A 234 -10.11 -26.93 -19.33
CA LEU A 234 -10.15 -26.07 -18.13
C LEU A 234 -11.55 -25.50 -17.84
N SER A 235 -12.56 -25.84 -18.64
CA SER A 235 -13.92 -25.28 -18.57
C SER A 235 -14.91 -26.08 -17.71
N HIS A 236 -14.50 -27.25 -17.21
CA HIS A 236 -15.38 -28.22 -16.57
C HIS A 236 -15.25 -28.33 -15.05
N ASP A 237 -14.60 -27.37 -14.37
CA ASP A 237 -14.70 -27.31 -12.91
C ASP A 237 -16.14 -26.96 -12.49
N PRO A 238 -16.89 -27.92 -11.90
CA PRO A 238 -18.29 -27.72 -11.52
C PRO A 238 -18.43 -26.68 -10.41
N GLU A 239 -17.40 -26.50 -9.57
CA GLU A 239 -17.38 -25.51 -8.50
C GLU A 239 -17.25 -24.10 -9.09
N MET A 240 -16.35 -23.90 -10.04
CA MET A 240 -16.28 -22.67 -10.83
C MET A 240 -17.61 -22.41 -11.54
N GLN A 241 -18.19 -23.36 -12.27
CA GLN A 241 -19.49 -23.12 -12.94
C GLN A 241 -20.62 -22.77 -11.95
N ARG A 242 -20.62 -23.37 -10.76
CA ARG A 242 -21.56 -23.03 -9.67
C ARG A 242 -21.33 -21.62 -9.15
N LEU A 243 -20.10 -21.26 -8.79
CA LEU A 243 -19.73 -19.92 -8.34
C LEU A 243 -20.09 -18.86 -9.39
N TRP A 244 -19.96 -19.19 -10.67
CA TRP A 244 -20.28 -18.29 -11.79
C TRP A 244 -21.79 -18.11 -11.99
N LYS A 245 -22.59 -19.19 -11.88
CA LYS A 245 -24.06 -19.11 -11.88
C LYS A 245 -24.55 -18.31 -10.68
N GLU A 246 -24.01 -18.58 -9.49
CA GLU A 246 -24.32 -17.85 -8.26
C GLU A 246 -23.92 -16.36 -8.36
N ARG A 247 -22.78 -16.04 -8.96
CA ARG A 247 -22.28 -14.67 -9.15
C ARG A 247 -23.23 -13.77 -9.97
N ARG A 248 -24.01 -14.30 -10.91
CA ARG A 248 -25.02 -13.53 -11.67
C ARG A 248 -26.26 -13.20 -10.84
N ILE A 249 -26.47 -13.94 -9.75
CA ILE A 249 -27.61 -13.83 -8.86
C ILE A 249 -27.25 -12.96 -7.64
N ILE A 250 -25.97 -12.75 -7.29
CA ILE A 250 -25.56 -11.92 -6.12
C ILE A 250 -25.56 -10.41 -6.43
N LYS A 251 -26.36 -9.64 -5.67
CA LYS A 251 -26.49 -8.17 -5.75
C LYS A 251 -25.49 -7.42 -4.85
N LYS A 252 -25.22 -7.93 -3.64
CA LYS A 252 -24.31 -7.29 -2.66
C LYS A 252 -23.57 -8.35 -1.85
N ILE A 253 -22.34 -8.07 -1.42
CA ILE A 253 -21.51 -8.95 -0.59
C ILE A 253 -21.06 -8.18 0.66
N CYS A 254 -21.02 -8.84 1.82
CA CYS A 254 -20.43 -8.25 3.02
C CYS A 254 -18.93 -8.05 2.81
N SER A 255 -18.43 -6.87 3.15
CA SER A 255 -17.02 -6.53 2.92
C SER A 255 -16.08 -6.98 4.06
N ASN A 256 -16.60 -7.69 5.08
CA ASN A 256 -15.75 -8.43 6.01
C ASN A 256 -15.31 -9.73 5.33
N PRO A 257 -13.99 -9.97 5.11
CA PRO A 257 -13.51 -11.16 4.42
C PRO A 257 -13.84 -12.48 5.14
N GLN A 258 -14.08 -12.43 6.45
CA GLN A 258 -14.51 -13.60 7.24
C GLN A 258 -16.03 -13.82 7.20
N CYS A 259 -16.79 -12.96 6.53
CA CYS A 259 -18.23 -13.00 6.49
C CYS A 259 -18.73 -13.35 5.09
N LEU A 260 -19.28 -14.55 4.94
CA LEU A 260 -19.83 -15.05 3.67
C LEU A 260 -21.24 -14.53 3.37
N THR A 261 -21.70 -13.51 4.11
CA THR A 261 -23.04 -12.97 3.92
C THR A 261 -23.18 -12.24 2.59
N VAL A 262 -24.16 -12.65 1.79
CA VAL A 262 -24.49 -12.07 0.49
C VAL A 262 -25.98 -11.73 0.39
N LYS A 263 -26.32 -10.75 -0.47
CA LYS A 263 -27.71 -10.41 -0.83
C LYS A 263 -27.92 -10.67 -2.31
N TRP A 264 -28.98 -11.41 -2.64
CA TRP A 264 -29.26 -11.87 -4.01
C TRP A 264 -30.18 -10.90 -4.78
N LYS A 265 -30.20 -11.00 -6.10
CA LYS A 265 -30.86 -10.11 -7.09
C LYS A 265 -32.34 -10.48 -7.29
N THR A 266 -32.65 -11.77 -7.21
CA THR A 266 -34.00 -12.33 -7.33
C THR A 266 -34.30 -13.16 -6.09
N SER A 267 -35.43 -12.89 -5.44
CA SER A 267 -36.02 -13.72 -4.39
C SER A 267 -36.58 -15.05 -4.91
N ALA A 268 -36.43 -15.34 -6.21
CA ALA A 268 -37.06 -16.45 -6.91
C ALA A 268 -36.50 -17.86 -6.56
N HIS A 269 -35.42 -17.95 -5.78
CA HIS A 269 -34.92 -19.21 -5.23
C HIS A 269 -35.06 -19.31 -3.71
N VAL A 270 -35.73 -18.35 -3.07
CA VAL A 270 -36.06 -18.46 -1.65
C VAL A 270 -37.23 -19.43 -1.58
N SER A 271 -36.92 -20.70 -1.34
CA SER A 271 -37.94 -21.69 -0.99
C SER A 271 -38.70 -21.14 0.21
N ALA A 272 -39.99 -21.45 0.38
CA ALA A 272 -40.80 -20.89 1.47
C ALA A 272 -40.25 -21.18 2.89
N ASN A 273 -39.19 -22.01 2.99
CA ASN A 273 -38.46 -22.37 4.20
C ASN A 273 -37.11 -21.65 4.39
N ASP A 274 -36.69 -20.77 3.48
CA ASP A 274 -35.38 -20.12 3.58
C ASP A 274 -35.40 -18.93 4.55
N GLU A 275 -34.40 -18.87 5.42
CA GLU A 275 -34.23 -17.80 6.40
C GLU A 275 -34.20 -16.41 5.75
N PRO A 276 -34.75 -15.39 6.41
CA PRO A 276 -34.79 -14.03 5.89
C PRO A 276 -33.39 -13.54 5.55
N GLN A 277 -33.19 -13.12 4.29
CA GLN A 277 -31.87 -12.69 3.85
C GLN A 277 -31.35 -11.54 4.72
N PRO A 278 -30.08 -11.60 5.15
CA PRO A 278 -29.49 -10.59 6.01
C PRO A 278 -29.46 -9.21 5.33
N VAL A 279 -29.88 -8.19 6.09
CA VAL A 279 -29.89 -6.81 5.61
C VAL A 279 -28.47 -6.27 5.56
N LEU A 280 -27.89 -6.28 4.35
CA LEU A 280 -26.63 -5.61 4.06
C LEU A 280 -26.82 -4.09 4.02
N LYS A 281 -26.19 -3.37 4.97
CA LYS A 281 -26.20 -1.91 5.07
C LYS A 281 -25.01 -1.33 4.32
N ALA A 282 -25.23 -0.23 3.60
CA ALA A 282 -24.13 0.49 2.95
C ALA A 282 -23.25 1.18 4.00
N CYS A 283 -21.95 1.23 3.74
CA CYS A 283 -21.00 2.02 4.50
C CYS A 283 -21.45 3.49 4.50
N SER A 284 -21.54 4.10 5.67
CA SER A 284 -21.96 5.50 5.80
C SER A 284 -21.04 6.48 5.08
N ARG A 285 -19.75 6.13 4.92
CA ARG A 285 -18.74 6.98 4.28
C ARG A 285 -18.69 6.84 2.77
N CYS A 286 -18.38 5.65 2.25
CA CYS A 286 -18.18 5.47 0.82
C CYS A 286 -19.46 5.11 0.06
N LYS A 287 -20.52 4.65 0.74
CA LYS A 287 -21.79 4.15 0.16
C LYS A 287 -21.68 2.96 -0.81
N VAL A 288 -20.49 2.63 -1.29
CA VAL A 288 -20.19 1.53 -2.22
C VAL A 288 -20.01 0.19 -1.50
N THR A 289 -19.39 0.21 -0.32
CA THR A 289 -19.10 -0.98 0.49
C THR A 289 -20.32 -1.38 1.32
N PHE A 290 -20.60 -2.67 1.47
CA PHE A 290 -21.74 -3.16 2.24
C PHE A 290 -21.29 -4.06 3.40
N TYR A 291 -21.97 -3.97 4.55
CA TYR A 291 -21.69 -4.77 5.73
C TYR A 291 -22.98 -5.41 6.25
N CYS A 292 -22.93 -6.66 6.68
CA CYS A 292 -24.05 -7.26 7.40
C CYS A 292 -24.15 -6.67 8.81
N SER A 293 -25.35 -6.70 9.38
CA SER A 293 -25.63 -6.19 10.74
C SER A 293 -24.72 -6.81 11.80
N VAL A 294 -24.36 -8.09 11.66
CA VAL A 294 -23.45 -8.82 12.57
C VAL A 294 -22.02 -8.27 12.50
N CYS A 295 -21.53 -7.96 11.30
CA CYS A 295 -20.19 -7.41 11.09
C CYS A 295 -20.08 -5.92 11.40
N PHE A 296 -21.20 -5.18 11.39
CA PHE A 296 -21.22 -3.75 11.70
C PHE A 296 -20.78 -3.47 13.14
N ILE A 297 -21.12 -4.36 14.08
CA ILE A 297 -20.70 -4.29 15.48
C ILE A 297 -19.22 -4.68 15.62
N LEU A 298 -18.80 -5.74 14.93
CA LEU A 298 -17.40 -6.18 14.94
C LEU A 298 -16.46 -5.21 14.24
N SER A 299 -16.87 -4.47 13.20
CA SER A 299 -16.00 -3.47 12.54
C SER A 299 -15.85 -2.19 13.35
N LEU A 300 -16.81 -1.82 14.20
CA LEU A 300 -16.63 -0.81 15.24
C LEU A 300 -15.62 -1.27 16.31
N LEU A 301 -15.63 -2.55 16.67
CA LEU A 301 -14.69 -3.14 17.64
C LEU A 301 -13.32 -3.50 17.04
N PHE A 302 -13.22 -3.85 15.76
CA PHE A 302 -11.95 -4.11 15.06
C PHE A 302 -11.19 -2.83 14.75
N VAL A 303 -11.90 -1.73 14.47
CA VAL A 303 -11.28 -0.40 14.46
C VAL A 303 -10.69 -0.11 15.84
N MET A 304 -11.34 -0.49 16.95
CA MET A 304 -10.77 -0.34 18.30
C MET A 304 -9.59 -1.29 18.58
N ARG A 305 -9.60 -2.54 18.10
CA ARG A 305 -8.52 -3.51 18.36
C ARG A 305 -7.26 -3.28 17.51
N TRP A 306 -7.39 -2.65 16.34
CA TRP A 306 -6.22 -2.12 15.60
C TRP A 306 -5.58 -0.91 16.29
N TYR A 307 -6.28 -0.21 17.18
CA TYR A 307 -5.66 0.82 18.04
C TYR A 307 -4.78 0.21 19.15
N GLU A 308 -4.99 -1.05 19.53
CA GLU A 308 -4.20 -1.71 20.59
C GLU A 308 -2.97 -2.47 20.07
N LEU A 309 -2.93 -2.85 18.79
CA LEU A 309 -1.87 -3.71 18.25
C LEU A 309 -0.77 -3.01 17.46
N GLY A 310 -0.68 -1.67 17.43
CA GLY A 310 0.56 -0.95 17.11
C GLY A 310 1.45 -1.49 15.97
N VAL A 311 0.86 -1.89 14.83
CA VAL A 311 1.58 -2.28 13.59
C VAL A 311 1.07 -1.45 12.42
#